data_AF-A0A838WR24-F1
#
_entry.id   AF-A0A838WR24-F1
#
_cell.length_a   1.000
_cell.length_b   1.000
_cell.length_c   1.000
_cell.angle_alpha   90.00
_cell.angle_beta   90.00
_cell.angle_gamma   90.00
#
_symmetry.space_group_name_H-M   'P 1'
#
loop_
_entity.id
_entity.type
_entity.pdbx_description
1 polymer ?
#
loop_
_entity_poly.entity_id
_entity_poly.type
_entity_poly.pdbx_seq_one_letter_code
_entity_poly.pdbx_strand_id
1 'polypeptide(L)' 'IAIVEQWALGTKWLQLCAMTTLDEGDVVRLLRRTLDLLSQIPHAPFVSESLRKNAGRAMQLIDRFPVNEVAG' A
#
# COMPACT_ATOMS: atom_id res chain seq x y z
N ILE A 1 11.75 -10.64 -2.36
CA ILE A 1 10.32 -10.43 -2.00
C ILE A 1 10.05 -8.93 -2.04
N ALA A 2 8.92 -8.50 -2.59
CA ALA A 2 8.62 -7.07 -2.77
C ALA A 2 8.21 -6.40 -1.45
N ILE A 3 8.69 -5.18 -1.18
CA ILE A 3 8.45 -4.42 0.06
C ILE A 3 6.94 -4.26 0.34
N VAL A 4 6.17 -3.94 -0.69
CA VAL A 4 4.71 -3.77 -0.62
C VAL A 4 4.01 -5.03 -0.11
N GLU A 5 4.43 -6.20 -0.61
CA GLU A 5 3.84 -7.49 -0.24
C GLU A 5 4.10 -7.82 1.23
N GLN A 6 5.33 -7.65 1.70
CA GLN A 6 5.66 -7.87 3.12
C GLN A 6 4.90 -6.92 4.04
N TRP A 7 4.76 -5.67 3.61
CA TRP A 7 3.94 -4.72 4.35
C TRP A 7 2.47 -5.17 4.40
N ALA A 8 1.86 -5.54 3.28
CA ALA A 8 0.48 -6.00 3.24
C ALA A 8 0.26 -7.29 4.06
N LEU A 9 1.28 -8.16 4.16
CA LEU A 9 1.25 -9.39 4.97
C LEU A 9 1.45 -9.16 6.47
N GLY A 10 1.63 -7.92 6.90
CA GLY A 10 1.64 -7.57 8.32
C GLY A 10 3.01 -7.32 8.92
N THR A 11 4.10 -7.35 8.14
CA THR A 11 5.46 -7.08 8.65
C THR A 11 5.50 -5.76 9.40
N LYS A 12 6.19 -5.75 10.56
CA LYS A 12 6.36 -4.56 11.40
C LYS A 12 7.24 -3.53 10.70
N TRP A 13 6.99 -2.23 10.93
CA TRP A 13 7.70 -1.13 10.25
C TRP A 13 9.23 -1.26 10.32
N LEU A 14 9.79 -1.33 11.53
CA LEU A 14 11.24 -1.43 11.73
C LEU A 14 11.84 -2.69 11.07
N GLN A 15 11.10 -3.79 11.06
CA GLN A 15 11.53 -5.03 10.39
C GLN A 15 11.54 -4.85 8.87
N LEU A 16 10.51 -4.20 8.31
CA LEU A 16 10.44 -3.92 6.88
C LEU A 16 11.60 -3.02 6.43
N CYS A 17 11.89 -1.97 7.19
CA CYS A 17 13.02 -1.06 6.92
C CYS A 17 14.36 -1.80 6.99
N ALA A 18 14.54 -2.71 7.95
CA ALA A 18 15.75 -3.52 8.06
C ALA A 18 15.96 -4.52 6.89
N MET A 19 14.92 -4.80 6.09
CA MET A 19 15.00 -5.70 4.92
C MET A 19 15.45 -4.98 3.64
N THR A 20 15.71 -3.67 3.68
CA THR A 20 16.06 -2.87 2.51
C THR A 20 17.12 -1.82 2.85
N THR A 21 17.80 -1.32 1.82
CA THR A 21 18.74 -0.19 1.91
C THR A 21 18.07 1.15 1.58
N LEU A 22 16.75 1.15 1.33
CA LEU A 22 15.99 2.38 1.10
C LEU A 22 15.84 3.18 2.39
N ASP A 23 15.87 4.49 2.27
CA ASP A 23 15.52 5.38 3.37
C ASP A 23 14.04 5.20 3.75
N GLU A 24 13.73 5.37 5.03
CA GLU A 24 12.37 5.23 5.56
C GLU A 24 11.34 6.08 4.79
N GLY A 25 11.73 7.31 4.42
CA GLY A 25 10.91 8.20 3.61
C GLY A 25 10.62 7.68 2.19
N ASP A 26 11.57 6.94 1.59
CA ASP A 26 11.38 6.31 0.28
C ASP A 26 10.44 5.12 0.37
N VAL A 27 10.53 4.34 1.47
CA VAL A 27 9.59 3.26 1.75
C VAL A 27 8.17 3.80 1.94
N VAL A 28 8.00 4.87 2.73
CA VAL A 28 6.69 5.54 2.88
C VAL A 28 6.19 6.03 1.52
N ARG A 29 7.04 6.69 0.73
CA ARG A 29 6.66 7.21 -0.59
C ARG A 29 6.23 6.10 -1.55
N LEU A 30 6.93 4.98 -1.55
CA LEU A 30 6.59 3.80 -2.36
C LEU A 30 5.23 3.23 -1.98
N LEU A 31 4.98 3.05 -0.67
CA LEU A 31 3.74 2.50 -0.16
C LEU A 31 2.56 3.45 -0.41
N ARG A 32 2.73 4.76 -0.22
CA ARG A 32 1.69 5.77 -0.54
C ARG A 32 1.37 5.85 -2.02
N ARG A 33 2.37 5.84 -2.91
CA ARG A 33 2.12 5.76 -4.37
C ARG A 33 1.36 4.50 -4.76
N THR A 34 1.56 3.41 -4.02
CA THR A 34 0.79 2.18 -4.22
C THR A 34 -0.67 2.36 -3.77
N LEU A 35 -0.92 3.00 -2.62
CA LEU A 35 -2.26 3.37 -2.18
C LEU A 35 -2.96 4.31 -3.18
N ASP A 36 -2.26 5.36 -3.64
CA ASP A 36 -2.76 6.30 -4.65
C ASP A 36 -3.17 5.59 -5.95
N LEU A 37 -2.40 4.60 -6.39
CA LEU A 37 -2.74 3.81 -7.58
C LEU A 37 -3.97 2.94 -7.34
N LEU A 38 -4.03 2.27 -6.18
CA LEU A 38 -5.16 1.41 -5.82
C LEU A 38 -6.45 2.21 -5.65
N SER A 39 -6.37 3.42 -5.09
CA SER A 39 -7.52 4.31 -4.87
C SER A 39 -8.14 4.80 -6.18
N GLN A 40 -7.36 4.86 -7.26
CA GLN A 40 -7.85 5.21 -8.59
C GLN A 40 -8.64 4.07 -9.26
N ILE A 41 -8.38 2.80 -8.93
CA ILE A 41 -9.00 1.63 -9.60
C ILE A 41 -10.53 1.66 -9.55
N PRO A 42 -11.19 1.93 -8.40
CA PRO A 42 -12.65 2.07 -8.36
C PRO A 42 -13.20 3.17 -9.29
N HIS A 43 -12.43 4.21 -9.59
CA HIS A 43 -12.92 5.32 -10.41
C HIS A 43 -12.74 5.08 -11.92
N ALA A 44 -11.95 4.08 -12.31
CA ALA A 44 -11.74 3.78 -13.72
C ALA A 44 -13.00 3.14 -14.36
N PRO A 45 -13.37 3.57 -15.59
CA PRO A 45 -14.49 3.00 -16.31
C PRO A 45 -14.22 1.55 -16.71
N PHE A 46 -15.28 0.74 -16.81
CA PHE A 46 -15.23 -0.67 -17.23
C PHE A 46 -14.38 -1.60 -16.36
N VAL A 47 -14.01 -1.20 -15.14
CA VAL A 47 -13.35 -2.07 -14.17
C VAL A 47 -14.30 -3.15 -13.65
N SER A 48 -13.83 -4.40 -13.65
CA SER A 48 -14.59 -5.53 -13.11
C SER A 48 -14.83 -5.39 -11.60
N GLU A 49 -15.96 -5.91 -11.13
CA GLU A 49 -16.30 -5.85 -9.70
C GLU A 49 -15.25 -6.56 -8.83
N SER A 50 -14.69 -7.67 -9.31
CA SER A 50 -13.61 -8.39 -8.63
C SER A 50 -12.37 -7.52 -8.46
N LEU A 51 -11.95 -6.81 -9.51
CA LEU A 51 -10.79 -5.92 -9.44
C LEU A 51 -11.04 -4.74 -8.47
N ARG A 52 -12.23 -4.15 -8.49
CA ARG A 52 -12.64 -3.10 -7.55
C ARG A 52 -12.57 -3.57 -6.10
N LYS A 53 -13.13 -4.75 -5.81
CA LYS A 53 -13.09 -5.36 -4.46
C LYS A 53 -11.66 -5.67 -4.02
N ASN A 54 -10.85 -6.23 -4.91
CA ASN A 54 -9.46 -6.57 -4.61
C ASN A 54 -8.61 -5.32 -4.36
N ALA A 55 -8.83 -4.23 -5.10
CA ALA A 55 -8.16 -2.96 -4.86
C ALA A 55 -8.49 -2.40 -3.46
N GLY A 56 -9.78 -2.38 -3.08
CA GLY A 56 -10.20 -1.96 -1.74
C GLY A 56 -9.60 -2.82 -0.62
N ARG A 57 -9.55 -4.14 -0.80
CA ARG A 57 -8.90 -5.04 0.16
C ARG A 57 -7.40 -4.79 0.26
N ALA A 58 -6.71 -4.59 -0.86
CA ALA A 58 -5.28 -4.28 -0.87
C ALA A 58 -4.99 -2.95 -0.15
N MET A 59 -5.82 -1.93 -0.35
CA MET A 59 -5.71 -0.66 0.37
C MET A 59 -5.80 -0.87 1.88
N GLN A 60 -6.81 -1.60 2.37
CA GLN A 60 -6.97 -1.88 3.80
C GLN A 60 -5.78 -2.60 4.43
N LEU A 61 -5.08 -3.45 3.68
CA LEU A 61 -3.89 -4.16 4.17
C LEU A 61 -2.65 -3.26 4.23
N ILE A 62 -2.55 -2.29 3.32
CA ILE A 62 -1.42 -1.37 3.19
C ILE A 62 -1.59 -0.13 4.09
N ASP A 63 -2.82 0.33 4.30
CA ASP A 63 -3.18 1.53 5.06
C ASP A 63 -2.99 1.35 6.57
N ARG A 64 -1.74 1.38 7.00
CA ARG A 64 -1.30 1.17 8.39
C ARG A 64 -0.25 2.22 8.73
N PHE A 65 -0.11 2.57 10.02
CA PHE A 65 0.94 3.50 10.46
C PHE A 65 2.35 2.95 10.10
N PRO A 66 3.28 3.76 9.56
CA PRO A 66 3.22 5.22 9.34
C PRO A 66 2.76 5.64 7.93
N VAL A 67 2.34 4.68 7.10
CA VAL A 67 1.98 4.89 5.69
C VAL A 67 0.62 5.57 5.56
N ASN A 68 -0.26 5.33 6.54
CA ASN A 68 -1.67 5.66 6.47
C ASN A 68 -1.98 7.06 5.95
N GLU A 69 -3.01 7.13 5.11
CA GLU A 69 -3.53 8.40 4.62
C GLU A 69 -4.26 9.10 5.77
N VAL A 70 -3.89 10.34 6.07
CA VAL A 70 -4.65 11.14 7.03
C VAL A 70 -6.01 11.36 6.37
N ALA A 71 -7.08 10.86 6.98
CA ALA A 71 -8.44 11.14 6.52
C ALA A 71 -8.59 12.67 6.39
N GLY A 72 -8.64 13.15 5.15
CA GLY A 72 -8.93 14.54 4.81
C GLY A 72 -10.38 14.87 5.07
#